data_AF-A0A9D6N2X7-F1
#
_entry.id   AF-A0A9D6N2X7-F1
#
_cell.length_a   1.000
_cell.length_b   1.000
_cell.length_c   1.000
_cell.angle_alpha   90.00
_cell.angle_beta   90.00
_cell.angle_gamma   90.00
#
_symmetry.space_group_name_H-M   'P 1'
#
loop_
_entity.id
_entity.type
_entity.pdbx_description
1 polymer ?
#
loop_
_entity_poly.entity_id
_entity_poly.type
_entity_poly.pdbx_seq_one_letter_code
_entity_poly.pdbx_strand_id
1 'polypeptide(L)' 'MAGCQRLPNGSTIVCNYLGHGHIGKQPRFFEVTREKKVVWQFEDHARFKTINQIQALNIPDDVAKGIIPR' A
#
# COMPACT_ATOMS: atom_id res chain seq x y z
N MET A 1 -2.52 1.23 -12.89
CA MET A 1 -3.29 1.32 -11.63
C MET A 1 -2.52 0.58 -10.56
N ALA A 2 -2.19 1.22 -9.44
CA ALA A 2 -1.57 0.58 -8.30
C ALA A 2 -2.62 0.29 -7.22
N GLY A 3 -2.46 -0.80 -6.46
CA GLY A 3 -3.42 -1.23 -5.45
C GLY A 3 -3.45 -0.31 -4.22
N CYS A 4 -4.60 -0.27 -3.56
CA CYS A 4 -4.74 0.31 -2.22
C CYS A 4 -5.70 -0.54 -1.40
N GLN A 5 -5.50 -0.56 -0.08
CA GLN A 5 -6.32 -1.33 0.85
C GLN A 5 -6.59 -0.53 2.11
N ARG A 6 -7.86 -0.42 2.48
CA ARG A 6 -8.29 0.14 3.77
C ARG A 6 -8.11 -0.91 4.86
N LEU A 7 -7.50 -0.52 5.97
CA LEU A 7 -7.32 -1.35 7.16
C LEU A 7 -8.44 -1.10 8.19
N PRO A 8 -8.72 -2.05 9.11
CA PRO A 8 -9.75 -1.90 10.14
C PRO A 8 -9.55 -0.69 11.06
N ASN A 9 -8.30 -0.24 11.26
CA ASN A 9 -7.98 0.94 12.06
C ASN A 9 -8.26 2.28 11.32
N GLY A 10 -8.76 2.24 10.08
CA GLY A 10 -9.03 3.42 9.26
C GLY A 10 -7.85 3.92 8.43
N SER A 11 -6.64 3.42 8.65
CA SER A 11 -5.47 3.69 7.79
C SER A 11 -5.62 3.05 6.42
N THR A 12 -4.89 3.56 5.44
CA THR A 12 -4.85 3.02 4.08
C THR A 12 -3.43 2.63 3.72
N ILE A 13 -3.25 1.40 3.26
CA ILE A 13 -2.02 0.98 2.58
C ILE A 13 -2.15 1.36 1.10
N VAL A 14 -1.14 2.03 0.56
CA VAL A 14 -1.11 2.47 -0.84
C VAL A 14 0.13 1.90 -1.53
N CYS A 15 -0.04 1.23 -2.66
CA CYS A 15 1.06 0.92 -3.57
C CYS A 15 1.42 2.15 -4.39
N ASN A 16 2.70 2.49 -4.37
CA ASN A 16 3.28 3.56 -5.17
C ASN A 16 4.05 2.94 -6.33
N TYR A 17 3.42 2.88 -7.51
CA TYR A 17 4.04 2.30 -8.70
C TYR A 17 5.07 3.26 -9.31
N LEU A 18 6.35 2.90 -9.19
CA LEU A 18 7.48 3.76 -9.57
C LEU A 18 7.94 3.63 -11.04
N GLY A 19 7.23 2.84 -11.86
CA GLY A 19 7.66 2.48 -13.21
C GLY A 19 7.79 3.64 -14.20
N HIS A 20 7.26 4.82 -13.86
CA HIS A 20 7.36 6.04 -14.67
C HIS A 20 8.60 6.88 -14.30
N GLY A 21 9.79 6.28 -14.26
CA GLY A 21 11.05 7.00 -14.03
C GLY A 21 11.41 7.34 -12.57
N HIS A 22 10.70 6.71 -11.62
CA HIS A 22 10.88 6.96 -10.18
C HIS A 22 11.45 5.74 -9.42
N ILE A 23 11.86 4.70 -10.15
CA ILE A 23 12.50 3.51 -9.56
C ILE A 23 13.70 3.96 -8.72
N GLY A 24 13.78 3.47 -7.48
CA GLY A 24 14.89 3.81 -6.58
C GLY A 24 14.68 5.06 -5.72
N LYS A 25 13.63 5.86 -5.96
CA LYS A 25 13.52 7.22 -5.39
C LYS A 25 12.56 7.37 -4.22
N GLN A 26 11.62 6.44 -4.05
CA GLN A 26 10.51 6.54 -3.09
C GLN A 26 10.09 5.16 -2.57
N PRO A 27 9.35 5.07 -1.45
CA PRO A 27 8.74 3.82 -1.02
C PRO A 27 7.87 3.22 -2.13
N ARG A 28 7.93 1.90 -2.31
CA ARG A 28 7.03 1.17 -3.22
C ARG A 28 5.62 1.03 -2.66
N PHE A 29 5.47 1.11 -1.34
CA PHE A 29 4.18 1.23 -0.67
C PHE A 29 4.38 1.80 0.73
N PHE A 30 3.30 2.39 1.25
CA PHE A 30 3.28 3.04 2.56
C PHE A 30 1.89 2.97 3.18
N GLU A 31 1.82 3.12 4.49
CA GLU A 31 0.58 3.26 5.26
C GLU A 31 0.35 4.73 5.60
N VAL A 32 -0.86 5.22 5.32
CA VAL A 32 -1.28 6.59 5.62
C VAL A 32 -2.53 6.59 6.51
N THR A 33 -2.54 7.42 7.56
CA THR A 33 -3.71 7.60 8.44
C THR A 33 -4.79 8.45 7.77
N ARG A 34 -5.99 8.52 8.37
CA ARG A 34 -7.09 9.40 7.88
C ARG A 34 -6.70 10.88 7.86
N GLU A 35 -5.81 11.28 8.77
CA GLU A 35 -5.25 12.63 8.90
C GLU A 35 -4.10 12.88 7.92
N LYS A 36 -3.88 11.96 6.97
CA LYS A 36 -2.87 12.05 5.90
C LYS A 36 -1.43 12.00 6.40
N LYS A 37 -1.19 11.31 7.51
CA LYS A 37 0.17 11.09 8.05
C LYS A 37 0.70 9.73 7.59
N VAL A 38 1.94 9.70 7.08
CA VAL A 38 2.64 8.44 6.79
C VAL A 38 3.17 7.87 8.11
N VAL A 39 2.75 6.65 8.46
CA VAL A 39 3.14 5.99 9.73
C VAL A 39 4.04 4.78 9.52
N TRP A 40 4.11 4.27 8.29
CA TRP A 40 4.97 3.15 7.92
C TRP A 40 5.27 3.15 6.42
N GLN A 41 6.43 2.63 6.01
CA GLN A 41 6.88 2.60 4.62
C GLN A 41 7.77 1.39 4.29
N PHE A 42 7.75 0.94 3.03
CA PHE A 42 8.62 -0.13 2.52
C PHE A 42 9.64 0.36 1.48
N GLU A 43 10.91 0.41 1.89
CA GLU A 43 12.02 1.03 1.15
C GLU A 43 13.16 0.08 0.72
N ASP A 44 12.83 -1.13 0.29
CA ASP A 44 13.82 -2.05 -0.27
C ASP A 44 14.10 -1.88 -1.78
N HIS A 45 15.03 -0.98 -2.11
CA HIS A 45 15.45 -0.72 -3.49
C HIS A 45 16.40 -1.76 -4.08
N ALA A 46 17.05 -2.57 -3.23
CA ALA A 46 17.99 -3.58 -3.69
C ALA A 46 17.25 -4.80 -4.25
N ARG A 47 16.15 -5.22 -3.60
CA ARG A 47 15.44 -6.45 -3.96
C ARG A 47 14.19 -6.18 -4.81
N PHE A 48 13.59 -4.98 -4.75
CA PHE A 48 12.33 -4.68 -5.43
C PHE A 48 12.40 -3.41 -6.29
N LYS A 49 12.02 -3.55 -7.57
CA LYS A 49 11.94 -2.43 -8.53
C LYS A 49 10.58 -1.75 -8.49
N THR A 50 9.52 -2.49 -8.83
CA THR A 50 8.13 -2.00 -8.84
C THR A 50 7.24 -3.00 -8.14
N ILE A 51 6.24 -2.50 -7.42
CA ILE A 51 5.18 -3.31 -6.80
C ILE A 51 3.87 -2.69 -7.24
N ASN A 52 3.01 -3.49 -7.86
CA ASN A 52 1.72 -3.01 -8.35
C ASN A 52 0.60 -3.20 -7.32
N GLN A 53 0.62 -4.31 -6.59
CA GLN A 53 -0.45 -4.69 -5.66
C GLN A 53 0.14 -5.44 -4.47
N ILE A 54 -0.42 -5.18 -3.29
CA ILE A 54 -0.15 -5.91 -2.05
C ILE A 54 -1.48 -6.22 -1.37
N GLN A 55 -1.47 -7.23 -0.51
CA GLN A 55 -2.61 -7.63 0.28
C GLN A 55 -2.14 -7.86 1.71
N ALA A 56 -2.73 -7.14 2.66
CA ALA A 56 -2.56 -7.44 4.07
C ALA A 56 -3.30 -8.74 4.40
N LEU A 57 -2.57 -9.69 4.97
CA LEU A 57 -3.10 -10.99 5.39
C LEU A 57 -3.67 -10.90 6.81
N ASN A 58 -4.52 -11.86 7.18
CA ASN A 58 -5.14 -11.95 8.51
C ASN A 58 -6.02 -10.75 8.89
N ILE A 59 -6.57 -10.06 7.91
CA ILE A 59 -7.63 -9.09 8.15
C ILE A 59 -8.97 -9.86 8.16
N PRO A 60 -9.84 -9.66 9.17
CA PRO A 60 -11.06 -10.45 9.34
C PRO A 60 -12.00 -10.43 8.12
N ASP A 61 -11.90 -9.39 7.29
CA ASP A 61 -12.69 -9.21 6.09
C ASP A 61 -11.94 -9.64 4.84
N ASP A 62 -12.62 -10.43 4.01
CA ASP A 62 -12.11 -10.91 2.73
C ASP A 62 -12.06 -9.76 1.71
N VAL A 63 -10.89 -9.14 1.61
CA VAL A 63 -10.64 -8.04 0.65
C VAL A 63 -10.72 -8.48 -0.81
N ALA A 64 -10.68 -9.78 -1.12
CA ALA A 64 -10.88 -10.28 -2.48
C ALA A 64 -12.36 -10.20 -2.92
N LYS A 65 -13.30 -10.05 -1.97
CA LYS A 65 -14.72 -9.82 -2.26
C LYS A 65 -15.02 -8.37 -2.60
N GLY A 66 -14.05 -7.45 -2.51
CA GLY A 66 -14.22 -6.03 -2.85
C GLY A 66 -15.15 -5.26 -1.91
N ILE A 67 -15.56 -5.84 -0.77
CA ILE A 67 -16.38 -5.18 0.23
C ILE A 67 -15.44 -4.42 1.17
N ILE A 68 -15.46 -3.09 1.09
CA ILE A 68 -14.74 -2.22 2.03
C ILE A 68 -15.73 -1.88 3.16
N PRO A 69 -15.47 -2.26 4.43
CA PRO A 69 -16.31 -1.82 5.54
C PRO A 69 -16.33 -0.28 5.58
N ARG A 70 -17.53 0.30 5.69
CA ARG A 70 -17.75 1.77 5.70
C ARG A 70 -17.20 2.41 6.97
#